data_AF-A0A150SX05-F1
#
_entry.id   AF-A0A150SX05-F1
#
_cell.length_a   1.000
_cell.length_b   1.000
_cell.length_c   1.000
_cell.angle_alpha   90.00
_cell.angle_beta   90.00
_cell.angle_gamma   90.00
#
_symmetry.space_group_name_H-M   'P 1'
#
loop_
_entity.id
_entity.type
_entity.pdbx_description
1 polymer ?
#
loop_
_entity_poly.entity_id
_entity_poly.type
_entity_poly.pdbx_seq_one_letter_code
_entity_poly.pdbx_strand_id
1 'polypeptide(L)'
;MQRSYDTSLEGPASRRRRRIPATLDPGRTLLVSCFDAALPLERMGLSARGVSCAQVRSPAHLVAPWSDKVASENAPLLLSLSMRETHDVVICGHVQCAALEVLLDEERDRGAFGLMAQVPAARATMDLVRHNYGGLDRESLREVMAQENVLTQLDHLLTYPPLSRGDGPRVHAWLYDERDASLWGYSFEESQFAHQISLR
;
A
#
# COMPACT_ATOMS: atom_id res chain seq x y z
N MET A 1 4.64 0.58 18.45
CA MET A 1 3.31 -0.02 18.66
C MET A 1 3.21 -1.21 17.71
N GLN A 2 2.98 -2.42 18.21
CA GLN A 2 3.01 -3.63 17.38
C GLN A 2 1.66 -3.73 16.66
N ARG A 3 1.65 -3.64 15.32
CA ARG A 3 0.44 -3.87 14.52
C ARG A 3 0.04 -5.34 14.69
N SER A 4 -1.21 -5.59 15.06
CA SER A 4 -1.76 -6.94 15.17
C SER A 4 -2.92 -7.04 14.19
N TYR A 5 -2.71 -7.80 13.13
CA TYR A 5 -3.75 -8.12 12.16
C TYR A 5 -4.39 -9.43 12.59
N ASP A 6 -5.72 -9.47 12.74
CA ASP A 6 -6.42 -10.71 13.06
C ASP A 6 -6.34 -11.65 11.85
N THR A 7 -5.52 -12.69 11.96
CA THR A 7 -5.27 -13.70 10.92
C THR A 7 -6.30 -14.83 10.96
N SER A 8 -7.34 -14.72 11.79
CA SER A 8 -8.35 -15.77 12.03
C SER A 8 -9.35 -15.95 10.89
N LEU A 9 -8.86 -16.28 9.70
CA LEU A 9 -9.61 -16.97 8.66
C LEU A 9 -8.80 -18.20 8.20
N GLU A 10 -8.52 -19.12 9.13
CA GLU A 10 -7.92 -20.42 8.80
C GLU A 10 -9.00 -21.48 8.52
N GLY A 11 -9.02 -21.97 7.27
CA GLY A 11 -9.51 -23.30 6.91
C GLY A 11 -8.31 -24.22 6.59
N PRO A 12 -8.42 -25.56 6.79
CA PRO A 12 -7.25 -26.42 6.82
C PRO A 12 -6.87 -26.93 5.42
N ALA A 13 -5.76 -26.46 4.84
CA ALA A 13 -5.01 -27.22 3.83
C ALA A 13 -3.58 -26.68 3.56
N SER A 14 -2.61 -27.43 4.05
CA SER A 14 -1.28 -27.66 3.47
C SER A 14 -0.22 -26.55 3.49
N ARG A 15 0.84 -26.87 4.26
CA ARG A 15 2.21 -26.38 4.13
C ARG A 15 2.70 -26.58 2.68
N ARG A 16 2.62 -25.55 1.86
CA ARG A 16 3.44 -25.39 0.66
C ARG A 16 4.04 -23.99 0.72
N ARG A 17 5.37 -23.91 0.57
CA ARG A 17 6.17 -22.67 0.53
C ARG A 17 5.42 -21.63 -0.32
N ARG A 18 4.89 -20.61 0.35
CA ARG A 18 3.95 -19.63 -0.22
C ARG A 18 4.74 -18.68 -1.11
N ARG A 19 4.44 -18.74 -2.42
CA ARG A 19 4.70 -17.65 -3.37
C ARG A 19 3.79 -16.45 -3.00
N ILE A 20 4.04 -15.22 -3.49
CA ILE A 20 3.00 -14.17 -3.57
C ILE A 20 1.74 -14.89 -4.04
N PRO A 21 0.60 -14.76 -3.32
CA PRO A 21 -0.50 -15.69 -3.46
C PRO A 21 -1.00 -15.72 -4.90
N ALA A 22 -1.46 -16.91 -5.33
CA ALA A 22 -2.22 -17.23 -6.55
C ALA A 22 -2.44 -16.06 -7.52
N THR A 23 -2.02 -16.21 -8.79
CA THR A 23 -2.31 -15.29 -9.91
C THR A 23 -3.60 -14.52 -9.67
N LEU A 24 -3.47 -13.27 -9.23
CA LEU A 24 -4.61 -12.38 -9.04
C LEU A 24 -5.33 -12.28 -10.39
N ASP A 25 -6.65 -12.16 -10.36
CA ASP A 25 -7.40 -11.88 -11.58
C ASP A 25 -7.31 -10.36 -11.83
N PRO A 26 -6.61 -9.88 -12.89
CA PRO A 26 -6.51 -8.46 -13.16
C PRO A 26 -7.88 -7.80 -13.28
N GLY A 27 -8.87 -8.47 -13.88
CA GLY A 27 -10.21 -7.91 -14.07
C GLY A 27 -11.00 -7.73 -12.77
N ARG A 28 -10.54 -8.33 -11.66
CA ARG A 28 -11.17 -8.26 -10.33
C ARG A 28 -10.26 -7.69 -9.26
N THR A 29 -9.15 -7.07 -9.68
CA THR A 29 -8.17 -6.47 -8.77
C THR A 29 -8.23 -4.96 -8.87
N LEU A 30 -8.25 -4.30 -7.72
CA LEU A 30 -8.01 -2.86 -7.58
C LEU A 30 -6.58 -2.64 -7.09
N LEU A 31 -5.80 -1.86 -7.83
CA LEU A 31 -4.49 -1.40 -7.42
C LEU A 31 -4.60 0.02 -6.86
N VAL A 32 -4.23 0.20 -5.59
CA VAL A 32 -4.02 1.49 -4.94
C VAL A 32 -2.52 1.75 -4.90
N SER A 33 -2.03 2.72 -5.67
CA SER A 33 -0.58 2.94 -5.82
C SER A 33 -0.19 4.40 -5.90
N CYS A 34 1.11 4.69 -5.83
CA CYS A 34 1.57 6.05 -6.03
C CYS A 34 1.36 6.48 -7.50
N PHE A 35 1.07 7.76 -7.73
CA PHE A 35 0.89 8.32 -9.09
C PHE A 35 2.19 8.43 -9.90
N ASP A 36 3.35 8.46 -9.23
CA ASP A 36 4.67 8.52 -9.86
C ASP A 36 5.33 7.13 -10.02
N ALA A 37 4.75 6.08 -9.44
CA ALA A 37 5.30 4.73 -9.51
C ALA A 37 5.29 4.19 -10.95
N ALA A 38 6.41 3.65 -11.41
CA ALA A 38 6.52 2.98 -12.70
C ALA A 38 6.38 1.45 -12.51
N LEU A 39 5.16 1.00 -12.21
CA LEU A 39 4.89 -0.40 -11.87
C LEU A 39 4.79 -1.29 -13.12
N PRO A 40 5.56 -2.39 -13.23
CA PRO A 40 5.50 -3.32 -14.35
C PRO A 40 4.30 -4.29 -14.21
N LEU A 41 3.08 -3.79 -14.42
CA LEU A 41 1.82 -4.49 -14.09
C LEU A 41 1.72 -5.92 -14.64
N GLU A 42 2.15 -6.18 -15.88
CA GLU A 42 2.13 -7.54 -16.45
C GLU A 42 3.00 -8.52 -15.65
N ARG A 43 4.16 -8.05 -15.22
CA ARG A 43 5.13 -8.84 -14.45
C ARG A 43 4.68 -9.07 -13.01
N MET A 44 3.96 -8.09 -12.47
CA MET A 44 3.32 -8.17 -11.17
C MET A 44 2.06 -9.07 -11.18
N GLY A 45 1.63 -9.55 -12.36
CA GLY A 45 0.39 -10.33 -12.51
C GLY A 45 -0.88 -9.48 -12.41
N LEU A 46 -0.77 -8.16 -12.58
CA LEU A 46 -1.86 -7.18 -12.53
C LEU A 46 -2.34 -6.73 -13.92
N SER A 47 -1.80 -7.34 -14.97
CA SER A 47 -2.26 -7.21 -16.34
C SER A 47 -1.96 -8.51 -17.10
N ALA A 48 -2.92 -9.00 -17.88
CA ALA A 48 -2.74 -10.17 -18.72
C ALA A 48 -3.78 -10.18 -19.86
N ARG A 49 -3.34 -10.57 -21.06
CA ARG A 49 -4.24 -10.81 -22.22
C ARG A 49 -5.17 -9.63 -22.55
N GLY A 50 -4.66 -8.40 -22.42
CA GLY A 50 -5.41 -7.17 -22.70
C GLY A 50 -6.37 -6.73 -21.58
N VAL A 51 -6.41 -7.46 -20.46
CA VAL A 51 -7.12 -7.06 -19.24
C VAL A 51 -6.12 -6.52 -18.23
N SER A 52 -6.42 -5.37 -17.63
CA SER A 52 -5.59 -4.74 -16.59
C SER A 52 -6.44 -4.47 -15.36
N CYS A 53 -5.80 -4.46 -14.19
CA CYS A 53 -6.42 -4.02 -12.95
C CYS A 53 -6.95 -2.59 -13.03
N ALA A 54 -8.03 -2.34 -12.29
CA ALA A 54 -8.47 -0.99 -12.01
C ALA A 54 -7.42 -0.30 -11.13
N GLN A 55 -7.22 1.01 -11.30
CA GLN A 55 -6.18 1.76 -10.58
C GLN A 55 -6.75 2.99 -9.91
N VAL A 56 -6.40 3.19 -8.64
CA VAL A 56 -6.57 4.45 -7.91
C VAL A 56 -5.18 4.93 -7.52
N ARG A 57 -4.78 6.10 -8.03
CA ARG A 57 -3.42 6.62 -7.87
C ARG A 57 -3.43 7.98 -7.19
N SER A 58 -2.63 8.12 -6.15
CA SER A 58 -2.46 9.37 -5.38
C SER A 58 -0.99 9.54 -4.94
N PRO A 59 -0.55 10.73 -4.53
CA PRO A 59 0.77 10.90 -3.90
C PRO A 59 0.93 9.93 -2.74
N ALA A 60 2.06 9.22 -2.69
CA ALA A 60 2.38 8.17 -1.73
C ALA A 60 1.23 7.18 -1.44
N HIS A 61 0.38 6.87 -2.44
CA HIS A 61 -0.80 6.01 -2.29
C HIS A 61 -1.63 6.33 -1.03
N LEU A 62 -1.71 7.61 -0.66
CA LEU A 62 -2.35 8.04 0.56
C LEU A 62 -3.83 7.66 0.57
N VAL A 63 -4.24 7.02 1.66
CA VAL A 63 -5.62 6.63 1.95
C VAL A 63 -5.99 7.30 3.27
N ALA A 64 -7.07 8.07 3.28
CA ALA A 64 -7.56 8.65 4.52
C ALA A 64 -8.28 7.56 5.34
N PRO A 65 -8.20 7.59 6.69
CA PRO A 65 -9.04 6.74 7.52
C PRO A 65 -10.52 6.98 7.23
N TRP A 66 -11.34 5.94 7.32
CA TRP A 66 -12.78 6.06 7.11
C TRP A 66 -13.40 7.06 8.08
N SER A 67 -14.21 7.96 7.52
CA SER A 67 -15.10 8.85 8.26
C SER A 67 -16.30 9.23 7.38
N ASP A 68 -17.40 9.65 7.99
CA ASP A 68 -18.60 10.10 7.24
C ASP A 68 -18.32 11.31 6.34
N LYS A 69 -17.19 12.00 6.55
CA LYS A 69 -16.74 13.17 5.77
C LYS A 69 -15.76 12.82 4.65
N VAL A 70 -15.24 11.59 4.59
CA VAL A 70 -14.16 11.17 3.67
C VAL A 70 -14.63 10.95 2.22
N ALA A 71 -15.94 11.04 1.97
CA ALA A 71 -16.57 10.72 0.70
C ALA A 71 -15.98 11.47 -0.51
N SER A 72 -15.49 12.70 -0.36
CA SER A 72 -14.94 13.48 -1.48
C SER A 72 -13.47 13.15 -1.80
N GLU A 73 -12.63 12.93 -0.78
CA GLU A 73 -11.18 12.74 -0.96
C GLU A 73 -10.84 11.36 -1.51
N ASN A 74 -11.63 10.35 -1.15
CA ASN A 74 -11.44 8.96 -1.58
C ASN A 74 -12.63 8.44 -2.41
N ALA A 75 -13.35 9.32 -3.10
CA ALA A 75 -14.48 8.94 -3.95
C ALA A 75 -14.14 7.80 -4.94
N PRO A 76 -13.00 7.84 -5.66
CA PRO A 76 -12.63 6.75 -6.57
C PRO A 76 -12.45 5.41 -5.84
N LEU A 77 -11.74 5.42 -4.71
CA LEU A 77 -11.54 4.23 -3.88
C LEU A 77 -12.88 3.68 -3.37
N LEU A 78 -13.76 4.54 -2.87
CA LEU A 78 -15.08 4.14 -2.37
C LEU A 78 -15.96 3.55 -3.46
N LEU A 79 -15.96 4.16 -4.64
CA LEU A 79 -16.68 3.63 -5.79
C LEU A 79 -16.13 2.26 -6.17
N SER A 80 -14.80 2.11 -6.26
CA SER A 80 -14.14 0.84 -6.58
C SER A 80 -14.39 -0.27 -5.55
N LEU A 81 -14.42 0.06 -4.26
CA LEU A 81 -14.77 -0.89 -3.20
C LEU A 81 -16.25 -1.25 -3.19
N SER A 82 -17.12 -0.37 -3.69
CA SER A 82 -18.57 -0.61 -3.78
C SER A 82 -18.95 -1.46 -4.99
N MET A 83 -18.05 -1.60 -5.98
CA MET A 83 -18.28 -2.45 -7.15
C MET A 83 -18.11 -3.93 -6.75
N ARG A 84 -19.18 -4.72 -6.92
CA ARG A 84 -19.24 -6.16 -6.53
C ARG A 84 -18.25 -7.07 -7.27
N GLU A 85 -17.52 -6.55 -8.25
CA GLU A 85 -16.57 -7.30 -9.07
C GLU A 85 -15.14 -7.27 -8.48
N THR A 86 -14.85 -6.32 -7.57
CA THR A 86 -13.56 -6.23 -6.90
C THR A 86 -13.43 -7.35 -5.87
N HIS A 87 -12.54 -8.30 -6.10
CA HIS A 87 -12.25 -9.41 -5.19
C HIS A 87 -10.97 -9.19 -4.38
N ASP A 88 -10.02 -8.46 -4.96
CA ASP A 88 -8.72 -8.20 -4.38
C ASP A 88 -8.38 -6.71 -4.48
N VAL A 89 -7.81 -6.16 -3.40
CA VAL A 89 -7.23 -4.83 -3.36
C VAL A 89 -5.75 -4.97 -3.05
N VAL A 90 -4.90 -4.45 -3.94
CA VAL A 90 -3.47 -4.38 -3.73
C VAL A 90 -3.13 -2.94 -3.37
N ILE A 91 -2.66 -2.69 -2.15
CA ILE A 91 -2.00 -1.44 -1.80
C ILE A 91 -0.51 -1.58 -2.06
N CYS A 92 0.01 -0.81 -3.02
CA CYS A 92 1.39 -0.93 -3.48
C CYS A 92 2.14 0.39 -3.28
N GLY A 93 3.11 0.35 -2.36
CA GLY A 93 4.12 1.38 -2.24
C GLY A 93 5.30 1.13 -3.15
N HIS A 94 6.20 2.12 -3.18
CA HIS A 94 7.49 1.98 -3.84
C HIS A 94 8.58 2.74 -3.09
N VAL A 95 9.83 2.26 -3.22
CA VAL A 95 10.97 2.76 -2.44
C VAL A 95 11.37 4.16 -2.89
N GLN A 96 11.42 4.43 -4.19
CA GLN A 96 11.87 5.71 -4.74
C GLN A 96 10.73 6.75 -4.84
N CYS A 97 9.88 6.85 -3.81
CA CYS A 97 8.71 7.71 -3.83
C CYS A 97 9.04 9.19 -3.63
N ALA A 98 8.76 10.01 -4.65
CA ALA A 98 9.02 11.44 -4.59
C ALA A 98 8.16 12.13 -3.53
N ALA A 99 6.91 11.70 -3.34
CA ALA A 99 6.02 12.26 -2.33
C ALA A 99 6.51 11.98 -0.89
N LEU A 100 7.08 10.79 -0.65
CA LEU A 100 7.68 10.48 0.65
C LEU A 100 9.01 11.22 0.86
N GLU A 101 9.81 11.41 -0.19
CA GLU A 101 11.03 12.21 -0.10
C GLU A 101 10.74 13.68 0.26
N VAL A 102 9.62 14.23 -0.20
CA VAL A 102 9.14 15.57 0.20
C VAL A 102 8.84 15.61 1.70
N LEU A 103 8.21 14.58 2.26
CA LEU A 103 7.93 14.51 3.71
C LEU A 103 9.19 14.39 4.58
N LEU A 104 10.27 13.81 4.04
CA LEU A 104 11.57 13.67 4.72
C LEU A 104 12.42 14.96 4.68
N ASP A 105 12.01 15.98 3.95
CA ASP A 105 12.77 17.22 3.74
C ASP A 105 11.84 18.44 3.88
N GLU A 106 11.94 19.13 5.02
CA GLU A 106 11.07 20.25 5.37
C GLU A 106 11.23 21.47 4.45
N GLU A 107 12.38 21.62 3.78
CA GLU A 107 12.57 22.67 2.76
C GLU A 107 11.86 22.29 1.46
N ARG A 108 11.90 21.01 1.08
CA ARG A 108 11.13 20.51 -0.08
C ARG A 108 9.64 20.59 0.16
N ASP A 109 9.15 20.23 1.35
CA ASP A 109 7.73 20.35 1.69
C ASP A 109 7.27 21.81 1.62
N ARG A 110 8.05 22.76 2.15
CA ARG A 110 7.79 24.20 1.97
C ARG A 110 7.73 24.61 0.50
N GLY A 111 8.63 24.09 -0.33
CA GLY A 111 8.60 24.27 -1.78
C GLY A 111 7.36 23.66 -2.45
N ALA A 112 6.77 22.63 -1.85
CA ALA A 112 5.51 21.99 -2.25
C ALA A 112 4.29 22.60 -1.52
N PHE A 113 4.35 23.88 -1.16
CA PHE A 113 3.28 24.62 -0.46
C PHE A 113 2.94 24.09 0.95
N GLY A 114 3.83 23.30 1.56
CA GLY A 114 3.56 22.60 2.82
C GLY A 114 2.46 21.55 2.71
N LEU A 115 2.12 21.13 1.48
CA LEU A 115 0.95 20.32 1.20
C LEU A 115 1.00 18.99 1.95
N MET A 116 2.17 18.34 2.00
CA MET A 116 2.27 17.01 2.57
C MET A 116 2.21 17.02 4.09
N ALA A 117 2.76 18.06 4.73
CA ALA A 117 2.57 18.27 6.16
C ALA A 117 1.11 18.56 6.57
N GLN A 118 0.27 19.02 5.63
CA GLN A 118 -1.15 19.31 5.86
C GLN A 118 -2.07 18.10 5.65
N VAL A 119 -1.61 17.06 4.96
CA VAL A 119 -2.41 15.84 4.72
C VAL A 119 -2.30 14.91 5.94
N PRO A 120 -3.38 14.66 6.70
CA PRO A 120 -3.31 13.85 7.92
C PRO A 120 -2.79 12.43 7.69
N ALA A 121 -3.18 11.81 6.57
CA ALA A 121 -2.73 10.46 6.21
C ALA A 121 -1.22 10.36 5.97
N ALA A 122 -0.60 11.44 5.47
CA ALA A 122 0.84 11.53 5.24
C ALA A 122 1.59 11.78 6.56
N ARG A 123 1.05 12.67 7.40
CA ARG A 123 1.61 13.01 8.71
C ARG A 123 1.68 11.80 9.65
N ALA A 124 0.68 10.92 9.64
CA ALA A 124 0.66 9.71 10.45
C ALA A 124 1.92 8.84 10.23
N THR A 125 2.27 8.60 8.97
CA THR A 125 3.51 7.89 8.61
C THR A 125 4.74 8.66 9.09
N MET A 126 4.81 9.96 8.80
CA MET A 126 5.97 10.79 9.12
C MET A 126 6.26 10.82 10.63
N ASP A 127 5.23 11.01 11.46
CA ASP A 127 5.36 11.08 12.92
C ASP A 127 5.82 9.72 13.48
N LEU A 128 5.26 8.61 12.96
CA LEU A 128 5.71 7.25 13.29
C LEU A 128 7.18 7.04 12.94
N VAL A 129 7.59 7.43 11.74
CA VAL A 129 8.96 7.24 11.26
C VAL A 129 9.96 8.08 12.04
N ARG A 130 9.65 9.36 12.28
CA ARG A 130 10.50 10.27 13.07
C ARG A 130 10.67 9.75 14.50
N HIS A 131 9.61 9.24 15.12
CA HIS A 131 9.65 8.76 16.50
C HIS A 131 10.46 7.46 16.65
N ASN A 132 10.29 6.49 15.74
CA ASN A 132 10.87 5.16 15.90
C ASN A 132 12.20 4.96 15.15
N TYR A 133 12.45 5.74 14.09
CA TYR A 133 13.53 5.49 13.14
C TYR A 133 14.33 6.75 12.77
N GLY A 134 14.11 7.88 13.44
CA GLY A 134 14.76 9.16 13.11
C GLY A 134 16.29 9.18 13.21
N GLY A 135 16.90 8.15 13.84
CA GLY A 135 18.36 7.99 13.92
C GLY A 135 19.00 7.23 12.76
N LEU A 136 18.21 6.72 11.80
CA LEU A 136 18.73 6.01 10.62
C LEU A 136 19.39 6.98 9.63
N ASP A 137 20.31 6.45 8.81
CA ASP A 137 20.82 7.19 7.65
C ASP A 137 19.72 7.43 6.61
N ARG A 138 19.94 8.35 5.68
CA ARG A 138 18.91 8.77 4.71
C ARG A 138 18.39 7.63 3.84
N GLU A 139 19.24 6.70 3.42
CA GLU A 139 18.79 5.62 2.55
C GLU A 139 17.96 4.59 3.32
N SER A 140 18.44 4.18 4.50
CA SER A 140 17.66 3.32 5.41
C SER A 140 16.32 3.97 5.81
N LEU A 141 16.32 5.29 6.04
CA LEU A 141 15.11 6.05 6.39
C LEU A 141 14.10 6.06 5.24
N ARG A 142 14.54 6.16 3.97
CA ARG A 142 13.66 6.06 2.80
C ARG A 142 13.00 4.70 2.70
N GLU A 143 13.77 3.62 2.84
CA GLU A 143 13.25 2.25 2.78
C GLU A 143 12.21 2.00 3.88
N VAL A 144 12.54 2.37 5.12
CA VAL A 144 11.62 2.25 6.26
C VAL A 144 10.39 3.12 6.07
N MET A 145 10.55 4.36 5.56
CA MET A 145 9.42 5.23 5.32
C MET A 145 8.48 4.68 4.25
N ALA A 146 9.00 4.08 3.18
CA ALA A 146 8.17 3.42 2.16
C ALA A 146 7.39 2.24 2.75
N GLN A 147 8.03 1.39 3.54
CA GLN A 147 7.39 0.26 4.22
C GLN A 147 6.30 0.72 5.21
N GLU A 148 6.65 1.64 6.11
CA GLU A 148 5.74 2.15 7.12
C GLU A 148 4.58 2.93 6.51
N ASN A 149 4.79 3.59 5.37
CA ASN A 149 3.70 4.23 4.65
C ASN A 149 2.69 3.20 4.15
N VAL A 150 3.15 2.14 3.48
CA VAL A 150 2.27 1.05 2.99
C VAL A 150 1.41 0.50 4.13
N LEU A 151 2.03 0.22 5.28
CA LEU A 151 1.32 -0.34 6.42
C LEU A 151 0.37 0.68 7.09
N THR A 152 0.74 1.95 7.16
CA THR A 152 -0.14 3.01 7.69
C THR A 152 -1.36 3.22 6.80
N GLN A 153 -1.16 3.26 5.48
CA GLN A 153 -2.27 3.40 4.53
C GLN A 153 -3.13 2.13 4.47
N LEU A 154 -2.55 0.95 4.68
CA LEU A 154 -3.28 -0.30 4.87
C LEU A 154 -4.17 -0.23 6.10
N ASP A 155 -3.65 0.22 7.24
CA ASP A 155 -4.43 0.37 8.47
C ASP A 155 -5.61 1.32 8.25
N HIS A 156 -5.39 2.45 7.55
CA HIS A 156 -6.47 3.37 7.17
C HIS A 156 -7.51 2.69 6.27
N LEU A 157 -7.08 1.97 5.23
CA LEU A 157 -7.97 1.25 4.32
C LEU A 157 -8.84 0.22 5.06
N LEU A 158 -8.27 -0.51 6.01
CA LEU A 158 -8.98 -1.53 6.79
C LEU A 158 -10.07 -0.95 7.71
N THR A 159 -10.07 0.36 7.95
CA THR A 159 -11.18 1.01 8.68
C THR A 159 -12.48 1.14 7.86
N TYR A 160 -12.42 0.91 6.54
CA TYR A 160 -13.58 1.08 5.67
C TYR A 160 -14.65 0.01 5.96
N PRO A 161 -15.96 0.34 5.96
CA PRO A 161 -17.00 -0.56 6.46
C PRO A 161 -17.05 -1.96 5.84
N PRO A 162 -16.87 -2.16 4.51
CA PRO A 162 -16.85 -3.51 3.95
C PRO A 162 -15.66 -4.33 4.46
N LEU A 163 -14.50 -3.69 4.64
CA LEU A 163 -13.25 -4.35 5.05
C LEU A 163 -13.22 -4.64 6.55
N SER A 164 -13.61 -3.67 7.38
CA SER A 164 -13.64 -3.84 8.84
C SER A 164 -14.67 -4.88 9.32
N ARG A 165 -15.70 -5.15 8.51
CA ARG A 165 -16.70 -6.20 8.78
C ARG A 165 -16.28 -7.58 8.24
N GLY A 166 -15.23 -7.66 7.44
CA GLY A 166 -14.81 -8.90 6.78
C GLY A 166 -15.66 -9.30 5.56
N ASP A 167 -16.56 -8.42 5.09
CA ASP A 167 -17.45 -8.66 3.95
C ASP A 167 -16.86 -8.14 2.61
N GLY A 168 -15.69 -7.51 2.67
CA GLY A 168 -15.04 -6.82 1.57
C GLY A 168 -14.02 -7.67 0.80
N PRO A 169 -13.33 -7.08 -0.18
CA PRO A 169 -12.28 -7.77 -0.93
C PRO A 169 -11.10 -8.14 -0.03
N ARG A 170 -10.30 -9.12 -0.46
CA ARG A 170 -9.02 -9.45 0.18
C ARG A 170 -8.04 -8.31 -0.04
N VAL A 171 -7.29 -7.95 1.00
CA VAL A 171 -6.32 -6.85 0.91
C VAL A 171 -4.89 -7.40 0.95
N HIS A 172 -4.06 -6.93 0.04
CA HIS A 172 -2.66 -7.29 -0.11
C HIS A 172 -1.79 -6.04 -0.02
N ALA A 173 -0.72 -6.08 0.77
CA ALA A 173 0.22 -4.96 0.88
C ALA A 173 1.55 -5.32 0.20
N TRP A 174 1.90 -4.55 -0.82
CA TRP A 174 3.11 -4.74 -1.62
C TRP A 174 4.04 -3.54 -1.56
N LEU A 175 5.33 -3.79 -1.71
CA LEU A 175 6.36 -2.78 -1.88
C LEU A 175 7.19 -3.12 -3.11
N TYR A 176 7.25 -2.19 -4.06
CA TYR A 176 8.10 -2.32 -5.25
C TYR A 176 9.40 -1.54 -5.06
N ASP A 177 10.53 -2.13 -5.43
CA ASP A 177 11.82 -1.45 -5.46
C ASP A 177 12.30 -1.32 -6.91
N GLU A 178 12.28 -0.09 -7.42
CA GLU A 178 12.73 0.24 -8.76
C GLU A 178 14.24 -0.03 -8.97
N ARG A 179 15.06 -0.04 -7.91
CA ARG A 179 16.52 -0.15 -8.01
C ARG A 179 16.93 -1.52 -8.54
N ASP A 180 16.26 -2.56 -8.07
CA ASP A 180 16.54 -3.95 -8.45
C ASP A 180 15.39 -4.67 -9.15
N ALA A 181 14.25 -3.98 -9.32
CA ALA A 181 12.99 -4.51 -9.81
C ALA A 181 12.44 -5.64 -8.93
N SER A 182 12.63 -5.56 -7.62
CA SER A 182 12.04 -6.52 -6.68
C SER A 182 10.65 -6.09 -6.21
N LEU A 183 9.78 -7.08 -6.04
CA LEU A 183 8.45 -6.91 -5.46
C LEU A 183 8.35 -7.71 -4.17
N TRP A 184 7.99 -7.03 -3.09
CA TRP A 184 7.85 -7.59 -1.76
C TRP A 184 6.39 -7.62 -1.35
N GLY A 185 5.91 -8.76 -0.86
CA GLY A 185 4.61 -8.89 -0.21
C GLY A 185 4.74 -8.89 1.32
N TYR A 186 3.87 -8.15 2.00
CA TYR A 186 3.74 -8.19 3.45
C TYR A 186 3.08 -9.49 3.90
N SER A 187 3.71 -10.16 4.86
CA SER A 187 3.18 -11.35 5.53
C SER A 187 2.53 -10.92 6.84
N PHE A 188 1.20 -11.05 6.91
CA PHE A 188 0.44 -10.78 8.13
C PHE A 188 0.78 -11.74 9.26
N GLU A 189 1.12 -12.99 8.94
CA GLU A 189 1.53 -14.02 9.92
C GLU A 189 2.89 -13.68 10.55
N GLU A 190 3.85 -13.25 9.73
CA GLU A 190 5.21 -12.94 10.18
C GLU A 190 5.38 -11.45 10.58
N SER A 191 4.36 -10.62 10.35
CA SER A 191 4.37 -9.18 10.55
C SER A 191 5.52 -8.44 9.86
N GLN A 192 5.96 -8.92 8.69
CA GLN A 192 7.09 -8.36 7.94
C GLN A 192 6.90 -8.48 6.43
N PHE A 193 7.62 -7.65 5.66
CA PHE A 193 7.79 -7.89 4.22
C PHE A 193 8.72 -9.09 4.02
N ALA A 194 8.16 -10.21 3.56
CA ALA A 194 8.91 -11.48 3.48
C ALA A 194 8.90 -12.10 2.08
N HIS A 195 7.86 -11.85 1.29
CA HIS A 195 7.73 -12.53 0.01
C HIS A 195 8.31 -11.71 -1.14
N GLN A 196 9.57 -11.94 -1.51
CA GLN A 196 10.25 -11.26 -2.61
C GLN A 196 10.15 -12.03 -3.94
N ILE A 197 9.84 -11.33 -5.04
CA ILE A 197 10.02 -11.82 -6.42
C ILE A 197 10.85 -10.80 -7.20
N SER A 198 11.85 -11.28 -7.95
CA SER A 198 12.56 -10.44 -8.91
C SER A 198 11.76 -10.33 -10.21
N LEU A 199 11.51 -9.10 -10.64
CA LEU A 199 10.85 -8.73 -11.88
C LEU A 199 11.88 -8.17 -12.86
N ARG A 200 13.03 -8.83 -13.03
CA ARG A 200 13.98 -8.59 -14.14
C ARG A 200 13.77 -9.53 -15.33
#